data_AF-A0A1E3WRM0-F1
#
_entry.id   AF-A0A1E3WRM0-F1
#
_cell.length_a   1.000
_cell.length_b   1.000
_cell.length_c   1.000
_cell.angle_alpha   90.00
_cell.angle_beta   90.00
_cell.angle_gamma   90.00
#
_symmetry.space_group_name_H-M   'P 1'
#
loop_
_entity.id
_entity.type
_entity.pdbx_description
1 polymer ?
#
loop_
_entity_poly.entity_id
_entity_poly.type
_entity_poly.pdbx_seq_one_letter_code
_entity_poly.pdbx_strand_id
1 'polypeptide(L)'
;MQSISTSKLWKKLKQVKGTRDVTVKALVLFYLLKDGNTQLWVKSIVIVALAYLINPADPLGVDPLILVDDIVVLSSALTSVANSVKPKHRKKAEQKYLTL
;
A
#
# COMPACT_ATOMS: atom_id res chain seq x y z
N MET A 1 9.53 -9.95 11.71
CA MET A 1 8.53 -9.45 10.74
C MET A 1 8.66 -7.93 10.68
N GLN A 2 9.04 -7.35 9.53
CA GLN A 2 9.12 -5.91 9.40
C GLN A 2 7.72 -5.30 9.54
N SER A 3 7.56 -4.32 10.44
CA SER A 3 6.27 -3.68 10.73
C SER A 3 6.24 -2.30 10.09
N ILE A 4 5.21 -2.02 9.29
CA ILE A 4 4.99 -0.70 8.71
C ILE A 4 4.41 0.21 9.78
N SER A 5 4.97 1.42 9.92
CA SER A 5 4.42 2.43 10.81
C SER A 5 3.07 2.93 10.29
N THR A 6 1.99 2.52 10.96
CA THR A 6 0.62 2.92 10.65
C THR A 6 0.46 4.44 10.70
N SER A 7 1.05 5.12 11.69
CA SER A 7 0.97 6.57 11.85
C SER A 7 1.57 7.32 10.65
N LYS A 8 2.72 6.86 10.12
CA LYS A 8 3.34 7.44 8.92
C LYS A 8 2.48 7.20 7.69
N LEU A 9 1.91 6.00 7.55
CA LEU A 9 0.98 5.67 6.47
C LEU A 9 -0.24 6.60 6.48
N TRP A 10 -0.88 6.79 7.63
CA TRP A 10 -2.04 7.67 7.74
C TRP A 10 -1.71 9.13 7.39
N LYS A 11 -0.54 9.63 7.82
CA LYS A 11 -0.08 10.97 7.47
C LYS A 11 0.09 11.10 5.95
N LYS A 12 0.68 10.10 5.27
CA LYS A 12 0.80 10.11 3.81
C LYS A 12 -0.55 10.00 3.11
N LEU A 13 -1.44 9.09 3.51
CA LEU A 13 -2.78 8.97 2.94
C LEU A 13 -3.58 10.28 3.02
N LYS A 14 -3.41 11.06 4.09
CA LYS A 14 -4.00 12.41 4.20
C LYS A 14 -3.35 13.45 3.29
N GLN A 15 -2.07 13.29 2.95
CA GLN A 15 -1.37 14.17 1.99
C GLN A 15 -1.72 13.83 0.54
N VAL A 16 -1.85 12.55 0.20
CA VAL A 16 -2.22 12.07 -1.15
C VAL A 16 -3.73 12.01 -1.38
N LYS A 17 -4.53 12.60 -0.49
CA LYS A 17 -6.01 12.58 -0.51
C LYS A 17 -6.61 13.14 -1.80
N GLY A 18 -5.86 13.95 -2.56
CA GLY A 18 -6.23 14.41 -3.90
C GLY A 18 -6.37 13.27 -4.93
N THR A 19 -5.81 12.09 -4.65
CA THR A 19 -5.81 10.93 -5.55
C THR A 19 -6.52 9.75 -4.91
N ARG A 20 -7.84 9.65 -5.15
CA ARG A 20 -8.70 8.55 -4.65
C ARG A 20 -8.09 7.18 -4.96
N ASP A 21 -7.58 7.00 -6.17
CA ASP A 21 -7.08 5.72 -6.66
C ASP A 21 -5.84 5.23 -5.89
N VAL A 22 -4.85 6.11 -5.65
CA VAL A 22 -3.69 5.84 -4.78
C VAL A 22 -4.14 5.43 -3.38
N THR A 23 -5.03 6.24 -2.80
CA THR A 23 -5.46 6.06 -1.41
C THR A 23 -6.20 4.74 -1.23
N VAL A 24 -7.12 4.41 -2.13
CA VAL A 24 -7.87 3.15 -2.09
C VAL A 24 -6.95 1.95 -2.31
N LYS A 25 -6.05 1.98 -3.30
CA LYS A 25 -5.10 0.89 -3.54
C LYS A 25 -4.19 0.63 -2.33
N ALA A 26 -3.64 1.69 -1.74
CA ALA A 26 -2.83 1.58 -0.53
C ALA A 26 -3.62 0.97 0.65
N LEU A 27 -4.88 1.37 0.82
CA LEU A 27 -5.75 0.79 1.85
C LEU A 27 -6.07 -0.69 1.58
N VAL A 28 -6.28 -1.08 0.33
CA VAL A 28 -6.49 -2.50 -0.04
C VAL A 28 -5.27 -3.33 0.35
N LEU A 29 -4.07 -2.87 0.00
CA LEU A 29 -2.81 -3.51 0.37
C LEU A 29 -2.65 -3.57 1.90
N PHE A 30 -2.97 -2.50 2.62
CA PHE A 30 -2.94 -2.48 4.08
C PHE A 30 -3.88 -3.54 4.70
N TYR A 31 -5.11 -3.67 4.22
CA TYR A 31 -6.03 -4.69 4.73
C TYR A 31 -5.63 -6.11 4.33
N LEU A 32 -4.99 -6.29 3.17
CA LEU A 32 -4.41 -7.56 2.76
C LEU A 32 -3.26 -7.99 3.68
N LEU A 33 -2.39 -7.04 4.06
CA LEU A 33 -1.29 -7.27 5.01
C LEU A 33 -1.80 -7.71 6.39
N LYS A 34 -2.92 -7.13 6.82
CA LYS A 34 -3.59 -7.44 8.09
C LYS A 34 -4.36 -8.77 8.08
N ASP A 35 -4.63 -9.36 6.92
CA ASP A 35 -5.29 -10.67 6.85
C ASP A 35 -4.31 -11.77 7.30
N GLY A 36 -4.70 -12.50 8.35
CA GLY A 36 -3.92 -13.63 8.89
C GLY A 36 -3.71 -14.72 7.86
N ASN A 37 -4.66 -14.89 6.94
CA ASN A 37 -4.64 -15.91 5.89
C ASN A 37 -3.80 -15.54 4.66
N THR A 38 -3.17 -14.36 4.65
CA THR A 38 -2.29 -13.93 3.56
C THR A 38 -0.92 -14.60 3.67
N GLN A 39 -0.45 -15.17 2.56
CA GLN A 39 0.84 -15.85 2.48
C GLN A 39 2.00 -14.87 2.78
N LEU A 40 3.11 -15.39 3.33
CA LEU A 40 4.22 -14.55 3.79
C LEU A 40 4.87 -13.75 2.66
N TRP A 41 5.10 -14.34 1.49
CA TRP A 41 5.70 -13.64 0.34
C TRP A 41 4.81 -12.49 -0.16
N VAL A 42 3.48 -12.66 -0.11
CA VAL A 42 2.51 -11.60 -0.43
C VAL A 42 2.63 -10.44 0.56
N LYS A 43 2.74 -10.75 1.87
CA LYS A 43 2.95 -9.73 2.90
C LYS A 43 4.25 -8.96 2.65
N SER A 44 5.31 -9.63 2.22
CA SER A 44 6.59 -8.98 1.88
C SER A 44 6.44 -7.96 0.74
N ILE A 45 5.79 -8.32 -0.37
CA ILE A 45 5.55 -7.40 -1.50
C ILE A 45 4.74 -6.18 -1.04
N VAL A 46 3.68 -6.42 -0.25
CA VAL A 46 2.84 -5.37 0.30
C VAL A 46 3.63 -4.44 1.22
N ILE A 47 4.53 -4.99 2.04
CA ILE A 47 5.37 -4.19 2.94
C ILE A 47 6.28 -3.25 2.15
N VAL A 48 6.94 -3.76 1.11
CA VAL A 48 7.83 -2.95 0.25
C VAL A 48 7.04 -1.83 -0.44
N ALA A 49 5.88 -2.14 -1.02
CA ALA A 49 5.06 -1.16 -1.71
C ALA A 49 4.55 -0.04 -0.80
N LEU A 50 4.09 -0.39 0.42
CA LEU A 50 3.63 0.60 1.40
C LEU A 50 4.78 1.38 2.04
N ALA A 51 5.97 0.77 2.19
CA ALA A 51 7.16 1.48 2.65
C ALA A 51 7.59 2.55 1.64
N TYR A 52 7.60 2.22 0.34
CA TYR A 52 7.85 3.17 -0.75
C TYR A 52 6.86 4.35 -0.72
N LEU A 53 5.56 4.08 -0.55
CA LEU A 53 4.55 5.12 -0.44
C LEU A 53 4.77 6.07 0.77
N ILE A 54 5.29 5.54 1.89
CA ILE A 54 5.55 6.33 3.09
C ILE A 54 6.79 7.20 2.91
N ASN A 55 7.85 6.61 2.38
CA ASN A 55 9.14 7.23 2.18
C ASN A 55 9.78 6.71 0.88
N PRO A 56 9.53 7.38 -0.27
CA PRO A 56 10.06 6.93 -1.56
C PRO A 56 11.60 7.01 -1.60
N ALA A 57 12.21 7.84 -0.75
CA ALA A 57 13.64 8.08 -0.69
C ALA A 57 14.46 6.94 -0.05
N ASP A 58 13.84 5.97 0.62
CA ASP A 58 14.61 5.01 1.42
C ASP A 58 13.98 3.61 1.54
N PRO A 59 14.12 2.76 0.50
CA PRO A 59 14.10 1.31 0.73
C PRO A 59 15.41 0.60 0.36
N LEU A 60 16.22 1.15 -0.56
CA LEU A 60 17.36 0.42 -1.17
C LEU A 60 18.56 1.28 -1.58
N GLY A 61 18.59 2.58 -1.25
CA GLY A 61 19.71 3.47 -1.62
C GLY A 61 19.87 3.70 -3.13
N VAL A 62 18.81 3.50 -3.91
CA VAL A 62 18.81 3.71 -5.37
C VAL A 62 18.32 5.13 -5.65
N ASP A 63 19.07 5.85 -6.49
CA ASP A 63 18.80 7.20 -6.98
C ASP A 63 17.29 7.44 -7.26
N PRO A 64 16.69 8.56 -6.79
CA PRO A 64 15.27 8.86 -6.96
C PRO A 64 14.88 9.26 -8.40
N LEU A 65 15.71 8.91 -9.39
CA LEU A 65 15.45 9.13 -10.81
C LEU A 65 14.42 8.14 -11.39
N ILE A 66 14.00 7.15 -10.61
CA ILE A 66 12.81 6.34 -10.91
C ILE A 66 11.59 7.16 -10.46
N LEU A 67 11.17 8.11 -11.32
CA LEU A 67 9.89 8.83 -11.26
C LEU A 67 8.73 7.88 -11.53
N VAL A 68 8.62 6.80 -10.76
CA VAL A 68 7.46 5.93 -10.80
C VAL A 68 6.45 6.57 -9.86
N ASP A 69 5.45 7.23 -10.45
CA ASP A 69 4.29 7.76 -9.73
C ASP A 69 3.77 6.70 -8.75
N ASP A 70 3.45 7.08 -7.50
CA ASP A 70 3.00 6.16 -6.43
C ASP A 70 1.90 5.18 -6.89
N ILE A 71 1.09 5.59 -7.87
CA ILE A 71 0.08 4.77 -8.54
C ILE A 71 0.68 3.51 -9.17
N VAL A 72 1.81 3.61 -9.87
CA VAL A 72 2.41 2.51 -10.62
C VAL A 72 3.04 1.48 -9.67
N VAL A 73 3.70 1.90 -8.60
CA VAL A 73 4.20 0.98 -7.56
C VAL A 73 3.04 0.26 -6.86
N LEU A 74 2.00 1.00 -6.46
CA LEU A 74 0.85 0.37 -5.80
C LEU A 74 0.07 -0.53 -6.76
N SER A 75 -0.03 -0.18 -8.04
CA SER A 75 -0.73 -0.97 -9.05
C SER A 75 0.02 -2.24 -9.42
N SER A 76 1.34 -2.18 -9.55
CA SER A 76 2.18 -3.37 -9.80
C SER A 76 2.16 -4.31 -8.60
N ALA A 77 2.24 -3.78 -7.38
CA ALA A 77 2.08 -4.56 -6.16
C ALA A 77 0.71 -5.23 -6.09
N LEU A 78 -0.37 -4.47 -6.33
CA LEU A 78 -1.74 -4.98 -6.32
C LEU A 78 -1.97 -6.06 -7.38
N THR A 79 -1.38 -5.92 -8.56
CA THR A 79 -1.44 -6.90 -9.65
C THR A 79 -0.70 -8.18 -9.27
N SER A 80 0.51 -8.05 -8.70
CA SER A 80 1.33 -9.18 -8.25
C SER A 80 0.63 -10.02 -7.17
N VAL A 81 -0.20 -9.37 -6.34
CA VAL A 81 -0.91 -10.01 -5.24
C VAL A 81 -2.42 -10.17 -5.49
N ALA A 82 -2.88 -9.93 -6.72
CA ALA A 82 -4.31 -9.84 -7.05
C ALA A 82 -5.09 -11.09 -6.63
N ASN A 83 -4.50 -12.27 -6.82
CA ASN A 83 -5.09 -13.56 -6.42
C ASN A 83 -5.30 -13.70 -4.90
N SER A 84 -4.57 -12.93 -4.09
CA SER A 84 -4.75 -12.90 -2.64
C SER A 84 -5.74 -11.81 -2.18
N VAL A 85 -6.09 -10.87 -3.06
CA VAL A 85 -7.03 -9.78 -2.75
C VAL A 85 -8.46 -10.31 -2.78
N LYS A 86 -9.05 -10.40 -1.59
CA LYS A 86 -10.46 -10.78 -1.40
C LYS A 86 -11.38 -9.55 -1.45
N PRO A 87 -12.68 -9.72 -1.81
CA PRO A 87 -13.66 -8.63 -1.80
C PRO A 87 -13.74 -7.88 -0.45
N LYS A 88 -13.54 -8.60 0.67
CA LYS A 88 -13.50 -8.00 2.02
C LYS A 88 -12.40 -6.93 2.18
N HIS A 89 -11.27 -7.05 1.49
CA HIS A 89 -10.18 -6.07 1.57
C HIS A 89 -10.57 -4.77 0.86
N ARG A 90 -11.19 -4.89 -0.32
CA ARG A 90 -11.70 -3.75 -1.10
C ARG A 90 -12.80 -3.00 -0.36
N LYS A 91 -13.78 -3.71 0.19
CA LYS A 91 -14.86 -3.09 0.98
C LYS A 91 -14.33 -2.32 2.19
N LYS A 92 -13.41 -2.90 2.96
CA LYS A 92 -12.79 -2.22 4.11
C LYS A 92 -11.99 -0.99 3.69
N ALA A 93 -11.29 -1.07 2.55
CA ALA A 93 -10.55 0.06 2.01
C ALA A 93 -11.46 1.23 1.63
N GLU A 94 -12.55 0.96 0.91
CA GLU A 94 -13.52 1.98 0.52
C GLU A 94 -14.21 2.63 1.73
N GLN A 95 -14.66 1.82 2.69
CA GLN A 95 -15.23 2.34 3.94
C GLN A 95 -14.24 3.23 4.68
N LYS A 96 -12.97 2.82 4.75
CA LYS A 96 -11.95 3.62 5.41
C LYS A 96 -11.67 4.92 4.67
N TYR A 97 -11.65 4.90 3.34
CA TYR A 97 -11.50 6.10 2.51
C TYR A 97 -12.58 7.15 2.77
N LEU A 98 -13.84 6.74 2.91
CA LEU A 98 -14.95 7.65 3.21
C LEU A 98 -14.84 8.34 4.60
N THR A 99 -14.06 7.76 5.51
CA THR A 99 -13.84 8.28 6.88
C THR A 99 -12.49 8.99 7.06
N LEU A 100 -11.64 9.02 6.03
CA LEU A 100 -10.33 9.68 6.07
C LEU A 100 -10.49 11.19 5.97
#